data_AF-A0A956RP95-F1
#
_entry.id   AF-A0A956RP95-F1
#
_cell.length_a   1.000
_cell.length_b   1.000
_cell.length_c   1.000
_cell.angle_alpha   90.00
_cell.angle_beta   90.00
_cell.angle_gamma   90.00
#
_symmetry.space_group_name_H-M   'P 1'
#
loop_
_entity.id
_entity.type
_entity.pdbx_description
1 polymer ?
#
loop_
_entity_poly.entity_id
_entity_poly.type
_entity_poly.pdbx_seq_one_letter_code
_entity_poly.pdbx_strand_id
1 'polypeptide(L)'
;MRSKRGHVYVLTTQNSELVKIGGTDHPPMKRIREINAAEPYRGLGPWTLYDFREVHDWRKVEYDMHYAFRSKQSRTPRGQKELFRIAPHRVRARLNALDPEQIVSKPKIDRMFQDELFAGFLTKLFSFTGILNWLDIQGAWTFTLFPGTSGGRYYTINIGRHEVAFASLPDPAEKGSYHSIVMDCLVLDFPDVRKWVRRHRGTLRNDVYASALPRSVSVGFWGSFVDAHQFLELDGVRRALLAYWSEGLIVLKERGAGSVHSRHHNWNAVAELRSRIAPL
;
A
#
# COMPACT_ATOMS: atom_id res chain seq x y z
N MET A 1 1.37 -14.87 -25.80
CA MET A 1 2.52 -13.98 -25.53
C MET A 1 2.50 -13.60 -24.06
N ARG A 2 3.61 -13.73 -23.31
CA ARG A 2 3.67 -13.24 -21.92
C ARG A 2 3.52 -11.72 -21.90
N SER A 3 2.77 -11.18 -20.94
CA SER A 3 2.59 -9.74 -20.78
C SER A 3 3.95 -9.03 -20.66
N LYS A 4 4.08 -7.88 -21.31
CA LYS A 4 5.22 -6.96 -21.11
C LYS A 4 5.04 -6.13 -19.84
N ARG A 5 3.79 -5.75 -19.53
CA ARG A 5 3.46 -5.05 -18.28
C ARG A 5 3.69 -5.97 -17.09
N GLY A 6 4.28 -5.41 -16.03
CA GLY A 6 4.57 -6.14 -14.80
C GLY A 6 5.23 -5.24 -13.77
N HIS A 7 5.97 -5.87 -12.85
CA HIS A 7 6.60 -5.23 -11.71
C HIS A 7 8.11 -5.47 -11.76
N VAL A 8 8.87 -4.43 -11.45
CA VAL A 8 10.28 -4.54 -11.06
C VAL A 8 10.37 -4.26 -9.57
N TYR A 9 11.00 -5.15 -8.83
CA TYR A 9 11.04 -5.14 -7.38
C TYR A 9 12.46 -5.32 -6.85
N VAL A 10 12.64 -4.85 -5.61
CA VAL A 10 13.89 -4.92 -4.85
C VAL A 10 13.57 -5.66 -3.57
N LEU A 11 14.28 -6.75 -3.31
CA LEU A 11 14.17 -7.48 -2.05
C LEU A 11 15.45 -7.35 -1.23
N THR A 12 15.28 -7.33 0.08
CA THR A 12 16.34 -7.33 1.09
C THR A 12 16.13 -8.45 2.07
N THR A 13 17.18 -8.81 2.80
CA THR A 13 17.14 -9.75 3.92
C THR A 13 17.95 -9.17 5.06
N GLN A 14 17.60 -9.49 6.30
CA GLN A 14 18.43 -9.11 7.46
C GLN A 14 19.66 -10.03 7.60
N ASN A 15 19.67 -11.17 6.90
CA ASN A 15 20.71 -12.19 7.02
C ASN A 15 21.87 -12.00 6.03
N SER A 16 21.83 -10.94 5.20
CA SER A 16 22.86 -10.66 4.20
C SER A 16 22.85 -9.19 3.76
N GLU A 17 24.01 -8.68 3.33
CA GLU A 17 24.13 -7.38 2.65
C GLU A 17 23.66 -7.41 1.19
N LEU A 18 23.22 -8.57 0.71
CA LEU A 18 22.77 -8.74 -0.67
C LEU A 18 21.39 -8.14 -0.90
N VAL A 19 21.28 -7.45 -2.04
CA VAL A 19 20.01 -6.97 -2.58
C VAL A 19 19.66 -7.82 -3.79
N LYS A 20 18.40 -8.25 -3.86
CA LYS A 20 17.85 -8.93 -5.03
C LYS A 20 17.05 -7.94 -5.86
N ILE A 21 17.39 -7.81 -7.13
CA ILE A 21 16.62 -7.00 -8.09
C ILE A 21 15.97 -7.97 -9.06
N GLY A 22 14.65 -7.98 -9.16
CA GLY A 22 13.94 -8.90 -10.04
C GLY A 22 12.74 -8.28 -10.72
N GLY A 23 12.27 -8.93 -11.77
CA GLY A 23 11.06 -8.59 -12.50
C GLY A 23 10.03 -9.73 -12.53
N THR A 24 8.76 -9.39 -12.73
CA THR A 24 7.67 -10.36 -12.87
C THR A 24 6.45 -9.74 -13.55
N ASP A 25 5.63 -10.56 -14.24
CA ASP A 25 4.30 -10.19 -14.74
C ASP A 25 3.17 -10.55 -13.74
N HIS A 26 3.52 -10.92 -12.51
CA HIS A 26 2.59 -11.21 -11.43
C HIS A 26 2.76 -10.22 -10.26
N PRO A 27 1.76 -10.06 -9.37
CA PRO A 27 1.94 -9.29 -8.14
C PRO A 27 3.17 -9.77 -7.35
N PRO A 28 4.03 -8.85 -6.84
CA PRO A 28 5.26 -9.19 -6.12
C PRO A 28 5.08 -10.22 -5.01
N MET A 29 3.93 -10.20 -4.30
CA MET A 29 3.61 -11.18 -3.25
C MET A 29 3.81 -12.64 -3.70
N LYS A 30 3.34 -13.01 -4.90
CA LYS A 30 3.48 -14.38 -5.41
C LYS A 30 4.97 -14.72 -5.60
N ARG A 31 5.71 -13.80 -6.20
CA ARG A 31 7.12 -13.99 -6.53
C ARG A 31 8.01 -14.04 -5.27
N ILE A 32 7.72 -13.23 -4.25
CA ILE A 32 8.42 -13.26 -2.96
C ILE A 32 8.26 -14.62 -2.27
N ARG A 33 7.05 -15.21 -2.30
CA ARG A 33 6.82 -16.57 -1.76
C ARG A 33 7.64 -17.62 -2.50
N GLU A 34 7.68 -17.58 -3.83
CA GLU A 34 8.50 -18.49 -4.63
C GLU A 34 10.00 -18.37 -4.31
N ILE A 35 10.49 -17.14 -4.16
CA ILE A 35 11.89 -16.84 -3.82
C ILE A 35 12.22 -17.39 -2.43
N ASN A 36 11.37 -17.16 -1.44
CA ASN A 36 11.60 -17.66 -0.08
C ASN A 36 11.46 -19.18 0.05
N ALA A 37 10.86 -19.86 -0.93
CA ALA A 37 10.72 -21.32 -0.93
C ALA A 37 11.85 -22.05 -1.68
N ALA A 38 12.63 -21.36 -2.52
CA ALA A 38 13.58 -21.99 -3.44
C ALA A 38 15.05 -21.67 -3.10
N GLU A 39 15.93 -22.66 -3.24
CA GLU A 39 17.39 -22.42 -3.18
C GLU A 39 17.90 -21.67 -4.43
N PRO A 40 18.94 -20.84 -4.31
CA PRO A 40 19.73 -20.57 -3.10
C PRO A 40 19.14 -19.44 -2.22
N TYR A 41 17.98 -18.90 -2.58
CA TYR A 41 17.40 -17.75 -1.92
C TYR A 41 16.89 -18.07 -0.52
N ARG A 42 16.25 -19.23 -0.36
CA ARG A 42 15.75 -19.71 0.94
C ARG A 42 16.85 -19.70 2.01
N GLY A 43 18.05 -20.19 1.69
CA GLY A 43 19.20 -20.18 2.63
C GLY A 43 19.73 -18.79 3.00
N LEU A 44 19.40 -17.74 2.24
CA LEU A 44 19.77 -16.35 2.52
C LEU A 44 18.61 -15.52 3.08
N GLY A 45 17.39 -16.04 3.01
CA GLY A 45 16.17 -15.35 3.41
C GLY A 45 15.96 -15.32 4.92
N PRO A 46 14.81 -14.81 5.39
CA PRO A 46 13.65 -14.42 4.57
C PRO A 46 13.90 -13.10 3.82
N TRP A 47 13.54 -13.10 2.54
CA TRP A 47 13.54 -11.93 1.68
C TRP A 47 12.22 -11.17 1.82
N THR A 48 12.31 -9.85 1.97
CA THR A 48 11.19 -8.92 2.10
C THR A 48 11.28 -7.81 1.06
N LEU A 49 10.14 -7.25 0.70
CA LEU A 49 10.01 -6.23 -0.33
C LEU A 49 10.55 -4.89 0.17
N TYR A 50 11.70 -4.51 -0.36
CA TYR A 50 12.32 -3.21 -0.09
C TYR A 50 11.82 -2.10 -0.99
N ASP A 51 11.49 -2.32 -2.27
CA ASP A 51 10.87 -1.30 -3.15
C ASP A 51 10.34 -1.94 -4.44
N PHE A 52 9.49 -1.25 -5.20
CA PHE A 52 8.95 -1.76 -6.47
C PHE A 52 8.34 -0.68 -7.37
N ARG A 53 8.31 -0.90 -8.69
CA ARG A 53 7.52 -0.11 -9.65
C ARG A 53 6.71 -1.02 -10.54
N GLU A 54 5.47 -0.62 -10.84
CA GLU A 54 4.69 -1.22 -11.92
C GLU A 54 5.01 -0.50 -13.24
N VAL A 55 5.46 -1.25 -14.24
CA VAL A 55 6.03 -0.72 -15.48
C VAL A 55 5.42 -1.38 -16.71
N HIS A 56 5.48 -0.68 -17.85
CA HIS A 56 4.92 -1.14 -19.12
C HIS A 56 5.73 -2.30 -19.76
N ASP A 57 7.04 -2.36 -19.54
CA ASP A 57 7.91 -3.46 -19.93
C ASP A 57 8.89 -3.81 -18.81
N TRP A 58 8.51 -4.80 -17.99
CA TRP A 58 9.32 -5.18 -16.82
C TRP A 58 10.65 -5.83 -17.21
N ARG A 59 10.72 -6.51 -18.37
CA ARG A 59 11.95 -7.16 -18.83
C ARG A 59 12.99 -6.13 -19.23
N LYS A 60 12.56 -5.09 -19.95
CA LYS A 60 13.42 -3.96 -20.31
C LYS A 60 13.95 -3.26 -19.06
N VAL A 61 13.06 -2.90 -18.13
CA VAL A 61 13.44 -2.17 -16.92
C VAL A 61 14.33 -3.03 -16.00
N GLU A 62 14.02 -4.31 -15.80
CA GLU A 62 14.87 -5.22 -15.02
C GLU A 62 16.27 -5.32 -15.64
N TYR A 63 16.37 -5.51 -16.95
CA TYR A 63 17.64 -5.56 -17.66
C TYR A 63 18.46 -4.27 -17.46
N ASP A 64 17.82 -3.09 -17.62
CA ASP A 64 18.47 -1.79 -17.44
C ASP A 64 18.97 -1.62 -16.00
N MET A 65 18.19 -2.07 -15.01
CA MET A 65 18.58 -2.07 -13.60
C MET A 65 19.78 -2.98 -13.33
N HIS A 66 19.76 -4.21 -13.85
CA HIS A 66 20.88 -5.15 -13.71
C HIS A 66 22.14 -4.61 -14.38
N TYR A 67 22.01 -4.03 -15.58
CA TYR A 67 23.12 -3.44 -16.30
C TYR A 67 23.74 -2.26 -15.53
N ALA A 68 22.91 -1.37 -14.98
CA ALA A 68 23.36 -0.23 -14.19
C ALA A 68 24.19 -0.64 -12.96
N PHE A 69 23.87 -1.79 -12.35
CA PHE A 69 24.57 -2.31 -11.17
C PHE A 69 25.48 -3.52 -11.45
N ARG A 70 25.79 -3.81 -12.72
CA ARG A 70 26.57 -5.00 -13.12
C ARG A 70 27.92 -5.13 -12.40
N SER A 71 28.57 -4.00 -12.09
CA SER A 71 29.85 -3.98 -11.38
C SER A 71 29.74 -4.37 -9.90
N LYS A 72 28.52 -4.38 -9.36
CA LYS A 72 28.19 -4.76 -7.98
C LYS A 72 27.51 -6.13 -7.89
N GLN A 73 27.35 -6.83 -9.01
CA GLN A 73 26.74 -8.16 -9.06
C GLN A 73 27.56 -9.14 -8.22
N SER A 74 26.89 -9.86 -7.31
CA SER A 74 27.53 -10.87 -6.48
C SER A 74 27.79 -12.13 -7.29
N ARG A 75 28.98 -12.72 -7.13
CA ARG A 75 29.32 -14.04 -7.70
C ARG A 75 28.93 -15.21 -6.80
N THR A 76 28.48 -14.90 -5.58
CA THR A 76 28.08 -15.85 -4.55
C THR A 76 26.69 -15.47 -4.02
N PRO A 77 25.71 -16.39 -4.00
CA PRO A 77 25.76 -17.79 -4.48
C PRO A 77 26.01 -17.92 -5.99
N ARG A 78 26.67 -18.99 -6.41
CA ARG A 78 26.98 -19.25 -7.84
C ARG A 78 25.69 -19.37 -8.66
N GLY A 79 25.74 -18.92 -9.91
CA GLY A 79 24.65 -19.05 -10.87
C GLY A 79 23.53 -18.00 -10.74
N GLN A 80 23.54 -17.16 -9.70
CA GLN A 80 22.54 -16.10 -9.54
C GLN A 80 23.04 -14.79 -10.13
N LYS A 81 22.30 -14.28 -11.12
CA LYS A 81 22.63 -13.03 -11.83
C LYS A 81 21.88 -11.81 -11.28
N GLU A 82 20.98 -12.01 -10.33
CA GLU A 82 20.04 -11.01 -9.83
C GLU A 82 20.33 -10.55 -8.39
N LEU A 83 21.50 -10.93 -7.85
CA LEU A 83 21.97 -10.55 -6.51
C LEU A 83 23.12 -9.55 -6.61
N PHE A 84 23.06 -8.49 -5.81
CA PHE A 84 23.99 -7.35 -5.87
C PHE A 84 24.46 -6.96 -4.48
N ARG A 85 25.74 -6.61 -4.34
CA ARG A 85 26.33 -6.02 -3.13
C ARG A 85 26.25 -4.50 -3.22
N ILE A 86 25.08 -3.97 -2.95
CA ILE A 86 24.77 -2.54 -3.04
C ILE A 86 23.79 -2.15 -1.94
N ALA A 87 23.94 -0.94 -1.41
CA ALA A 87 22.99 -0.44 -0.43
C ALA A 87 21.58 -0.29 -1.05
N PRO A 88 20.50 -0.76 -0.40
CA PRO A 88 19.14 -0.77 -0.95
C PRO A 88 18.64 0.62 -1.39
N HIS A 89 19.03 1.67 -0.68
CA HIS A 89 18.66 3.05 -1.01
C HIS A 89 19.15 3.50 -2.40
N ARG A 90 20.30 2.99 -2.87
CA ARG A 90 20.82 3.31 -4.21
C ARG A 90 19.96 2.68 -5.32
N VAL A 91 19.43 1.49 -5.06
CA VAL A 91 18.52 0.82 -5.99
C VAL A 91 17.18 1.55 -6.05
N ARG A 92 16.64 1.97 -4.88
CA ARG A 92 15.46 2.85 -4.82
C ARG A 92 15.68 4.16 -5.59
N ALA A 93 16.81 4.83 -5.40
CA ALA A 93 17.12 6.06 -6.11
C ALA A 93 17.10 5.86 -7.63
N ARG A 94 17.62 4.72 -8.12
CA ARG A 94 17.53 4.37 -9.54
C ARG A 94 16.09 4.07 -10.00
N LEU A 95 15.28 3.40 -9.19
CA LEU A 95 13.85 3.20 -9.47
C LEU A 95 13.07 4.51 -9.55
N ASN A 96 13.41 5.48 -8.70
CA ASN A 96 12.83 6.83 -8.73
C ASN A 96 13.22 7.60 -10.00
N ALA A 97 14.40 7.31 -10.55
CA ALA A 97 14.94 7.94 -11.75
C ALA A 97 14.56 7.21 -13.05
N LEU A 98 13.62 6.26 -13.01
CA LEU A 98 13.09 5.66 -14.23
C LEU A 98 12.34 6.71 -15.05
N ASP A 99 12.37 6.54 -16.37
CA ASP A 99 11.61 7.37 -17.29
C ASP A 99 10.11 7.25 -16.95
N PRO A 100 9.39 8.36 -16.71
CA PRO A 100 7.95 8.35 -16.45
C PRO A 100 7.14 7.58 -17.50
N GLU A 101 7.57 7.54 -18.76
CA GLU A 101 6.90 6.78 -19.83
C GLU A 101 6.99 5.26 -19.63
N GLN A 102 7.95 4.78 -18.85
CA GLN A 102 8.06 3.37 -18.48
C GLN A 102 7.12 2.98 -17.34
N ILE A 103 6.64 3.95 -16.55
CA ILE A 103 5.90 3.72 -15.32
C ILE A 103 4.39 3.82 -15.57
N VAL A 104 3.67 2.76 -15.18
CA VAL A 104 2.22 2.70 -15.37
C VAL A 104 1.53 3.84 -14.60
N SER A 105 0.77 4.66 -15.32
CA SER A 105 -0.07 5.74 -14.78
C SER A 105 0.67 6.85 -14.01
N LYS A 106 1.98 7.03 -14.21
CA LYS A 106 2.78 8.02 -13.47
C LYS A 106 2.23 9.46 -13.57
N PRO A 107 1.89 10.03 -14.75
CA PRO A 107 1.36 11.39 -14.81
C PRO A 107 0.03 11.57 -14.07
N LYS A 108 -0.83 10.54 -14.09
CA LYS A 108 -2.10 10.56 -13.37
C LYS A 108 -1.84 10.57 -11.86
N ILE A 109 -0.95 9.70 -11.39
CA ILE A 109 -0.57 9.61 -9.96
C ILE A 109 0.04 10.94 -9.51
N ASP A 110 0.96 11.51 -10.27
CA ASP A 110 1.62 12.77 -9.91
C ASP A 110 0.62 13.92 -9.79
N ARG A 111 -0.29 14.05 -10.76
CA ARG A 111 -1.36 15.06 -10.72
C ARG A 111 -2.25 14.90 -9.49
N MET A 112 -2.52 13.67 -9.06
CA MET A 112 -3.32 13.44 -7.85
C MET A 112 -2.63 13.91 -6.58
N PHE A 113 -1.32 13.66 -6.50
CA PHE A 113 -0.51 14.06 -5.36
C PHE A 113 -0.05 15.54 -5.39
N GLN A 114 -0.55 16.33 -6.34
CA GLN A 114 -0.46 17.80 -6.34
C GLN A 114 -1.53 18.44 -5.44
N ASP A 115 -2.63 17.76 -5.14
CA ASP A 115 -3.58 18.21 -4.10
C ASP A 115 -2.95 17.96 -2.72
N GLU A 116 -2.45 19.03 -2.10
CA GLU A 116 -1.73 18.95 -0.83
C GLU A 116 -2.59 18.43 0.32
N LEU A 117 -3.88 18.77 0.34
CA LEU A 117 -4.79 18.34 1.40
C LEU A 117 -5.09 16.84 1.28
N PHE A 118 -5.38 16.38 0.07
CA PHE A 118 -5.62 14.97 -0.19
C PHE A 118 -4.36 14.13 0.03
N ALA A 119 -3.22 14.58 -0.51
CA ALA A 119 -1.93 13.93 -0.33
C ALA A 119 -1.52 13.87 1.14
N GLY A 120 -1.66 14.99 1.88
CA GLY A 120 -1.35 15.08 3.30
C GLY A 120 -2.21 14.13 4.13
N PHE A 121 -3.52 14.06 3.85
CA PHE A 121 -4.41 13.10 4.50
C PHE A 121 -3.99 11.65 4.24
N LEU A 122 -3.74 11.26 2.98
CA LEU A 122 -3.32 9.89 2.66
C LEU A 122 -1.97 9.54 3.31
N THR A 123 -1.00 10.46 3.28
CA THR A 123 0.30 10.30 3.95
C THR A 123 0.10 10.06 5.45
N LYS A 124 -0.77 10.85 6.11
CA LYS A 124 -1.12 10.65 7.52
C LYS A 124 -1.76 9.29 7.72
N LEU A 125 -2.82 8.94 6.98
CA LEU A 125 -3.55 7.68 7.11
C LEU A 125 -2.63 6.45 6.96
N PHE A 126 -1.76 6.44 5.96
CA PHE A 126 -0.83 5.33 5.71
C PHE A 126 0.24 5.23 6.80
N SER A 127 0.78 6.36 7.26
CA SER A 127 1.74 6.38 8.37
C SER A 127 1.10 5.92 9.67
N PHE A 128 -0.14 6.36 9.90
CA PHE A 128 -0.89 6.16 11.13
C PHE A 128 -1.34 4.71 11.32
N THR A 129 -1.75 4.06 10.23
CA THR A 129 -2.20 2.65 10.21
C THR A 129 -1.07 1.65 10.14
N GLY A 130 0.13 2.07 9.74
CA GLY A 130 1.27 1.17 9.54
C GLY A 130 1.09 0.17 8.39
N ILE A 131 0.12 0.40 7.49
CA ILE A 131 -0.17 -0.53 6.37
C ILE A 131 1.04 -0.73 5.44
N LEU A 132 1.94 0.26 5.38
CA LEU A 132 3.21 0.15 4.63
C LEU A 132 4.23 -0.82 5.24
N ASN A 133 4.00 -1.35 6.45
CA ASN A 133 4.80 -2.46 6.98
C ASN A 133 4.40 -3.81 6.37
N TRP A 134 3.33 -3.83 5.57
CA TRP A 134 2.73 -5.03 4.98
C TRP A 134 2.89 -5.08 3.46
N LEU A 135 3.96 -4.49 2.94
CA LEU A 135 4.21 -4.41 1.49
C LEU A 135 4.33 -5.78 0.82
N ASP A 136 4.83 -6.79 1.56
CA ASP A 136 4.97 -8.17 1.09
C ASP A 136 3.63 -8.83 0.74
N ILE A 137 2.54 -8.35 1.33
CA ILE A 137 1.18 -8.86 1.11
C ILE A 137 0.31 -7.85 0.35
N GLN A 138 0.92 -6.90 -0.37
CA GLN A 138 0.16 -6.08 -1.32
C GLN A 138 -0.60 -6.95 -2.32
N GLY A 139 -1.83 -6.55 -2.62
CA GLY A 139 -2.79 -7.37 -3.35
C GLY A 139 -3.64 -8.27 -2.45
N ALA A 140 -3.23 -8.55 -1.20
CA ALA A 140 -4.14 -9.03 -0.14
C ALA A 140 -4.88 -7.87 0.51
N TRP A 141 -4.19 -6.75 0.72
CA TRP A 141 -4.81 -5.44 0.89
C TRP A 141 -4.68 -4.64 -0.41
N THR A 142 -5.61 -3.74 -0.66
CA THR A 142 -5.61 -2.93 -1.88
C THR A 142 -5.83 -1.46 -1.60
N PHE A 143 -5.23 -0.61 -2.43
CA PHE A 143 -5.44 0.82 -2.45
C PHE A 143 -5.77 1.20 -3.89
N THR A 144 -6.93 1.82 -4.08
CA THR A 144 -7.43 2.21 -5.39
C THR A 144 -7.75 3.69 -5.36
N LEU A 145 -7.30 4.41 -6.38
CA LEU A 145 -7.51 5.82 -6.62
C LEU A 145 -8.57 6.01 -7.70
N PHE A 146 -9.56 6.85 -7.42
CA PHE A 146 -10.71 7.10 -8.29
C PHE A 146 -11.38 5.82 -8.83
N PRO A 147 -11.83 4.89 -7.97
CA PRO A 147 -12.54 3.72 -8.43
C PRO A 147 -13.87 4.14 -9.09
N GLY A 148 -14.27 3.40 -10.12
CA GLY A 148 -15.56 3.59 -10.80
C GLY A 148 -16.72 3.04 -9.98
N THR A 149 -17.00 3.62 -8.81
CA THR A 149 -18.15 3.27 -7.96
C THR A 149 -19.32 4.20 -8.21
N SER A 150 -20.54 3.75 -7.89
CA SER A 150 -21.72 4.63 -7.88
C SER A 150 -21.47 5.79 -6.91
N GLY A 151 -21.68 7.04 -7.37
CA GLY A 151 -21.38 8.26 -6.61
C GLY A 151 -19.91 8.74 -6.66
N GLY A 152 -18.99 7.95 -7.20
CA GLY A 152 -17.57 8.30 -7.33
C GLY A 152 -16.83 8.42 -5.99
N ARG A 153 -15.53 8.14 -5.99
CA ARG A 153 -14.67 8.20 -4.80
C ARG A 153 -13.32 8.78 -5.13
N TYR A 154 -12.66 9.43 -4.16
CA TYR A 154 -11.25 9.79 -4.26
C TYR A 154 -10.37 8.54 -4.14
N TYR A 155 -10.67 7.70 -3.15
CA TYR A 155 -9.93 6.47 -2.91
C TYR A 155 -10.78 5.41 -2.20
N THR A 156 -10.29 4.17 -2.27
CA THR A 156 -10.75 3.04 -1.47
C THR A 156 -9.54 2.24 -0.99
N ILE A 157 -9.54 1.83 0.29
CA ILE A 157 -8.63 0.83 0.86
C ILE A 157 -9.44 -0.41 1.24
N ASN A 158 -8.96 -1.57 0.83
CA ASN A 158 -9.52 -2.85 1.25
C ASN A 158 -8.49 -3.68 2.00
N ILE A 159 -8.94 -4.42 3.01
CA ILE A 159 -8.18 -5.50 3.65
C ILE A 159 -8.94 -6.80 3.31
N GLY A 160 -8.36 -7.61 2.43
CA GLY A 160 -9.02 -8.79 1.89
C GLY A 160 -10.19 -8.38 1.00
N ARG A 161 -11.40 -8.83 1.35
CA ARG A 161 -12.65 -8.47 0.67
C ARG A 161 -13.35 -7.26 1.30
N HIS A 162 -12.85 -6.79 2.43
CA HIS A 162 -13.53 -5.78 3.22
C HIS A 162 -13.01 -4.40 2.87
N GLU A 163 -13.92 -3.51 2.48
CA GLU A 163 -13.64 -2.08 2.34
C GLU A 163 -13.48 -1.44 3.72
N VAL A 164 -12.26 -1.03 4.06
CA VAL A 164 -11.94 -0.51 5.41
C VAL A 164 -11.76 0.99 5.44
N ALA A 165 -11.56 1.65 4.29
CA ALA A 165 -11.61 3.09 4.22
C ALA A 165 -11.97 3.58 2.82
N PHE A 166 -12.74 4.66 2.73
CA PHE A 166 -12.95 5.39 1.47
C PHE A 166 -13.34 6.84 1.73
N ALA A 167 -13.21 7.67 0.70
CA ALA A 167 -13.81 8.99 0.65
C ALA A 167 -14.59 9.16 -0.66
N SER A 168 -15.84 9.62 -0.61
CA SER A 168 -16.64 9.94 -1.79
C SER A 168 -16.08 11.17 -2.51
N LEU A 169 -16.47 11.36 -3.78
CA LEU A 169 -16.35 12.70 -4.37
C LEU A 169 -17.22 13.70 -3.58
N PRO A 170 -16.90 15.01 -3.63
CA PRO A 170 -17.62 16.01 -2.86
C PRO A 170 -19.08 16.10 -3.32
N ASP A 171 -19.99 16.10 -2.37
CA ASP A 171 -21.41 16.37 -2.61
C ASP A 171 -21.68 17.86 -2.36
N PRO A 172 -22.16 18.62 -3.35
CA PRO A 172 -22.52 20.03 -3.18
C PRO A 172 -23.58 20.27 -2.09
N ALA A 173 -24.52 19.34 -1.89
CA ALA A 173 -25.56 19.45 -0.88
C ALA A 173 -25.03 19.26 0.55
N GLU A 174 -24.03 18.39 0.72
CA GLU A 174 -23.44 18.07 2.01
C GLU A 174 -22.15 18.85 2.32
N LYS A 175 -21.74 19.74 1.40
CA LYS A 175 -20.57 20.64 1.53
C LYS A 175 -19.27 19.90 1.83
N GLY A 176 -19.06 18.74 1.23
CA GLY A 176 -17.83 17.97 1.43
C GLY A 176 -17.93 16.53 0.93
N SER A 177 -16.89 15.75 1.27
CA SER A 177 -16.85 14.33 1.00
C SER A 177 -17.39 13.55 2.19
N TYR A 178 -18.04 12.42 1.92
CA TYR A 178 -18.29 11.42 2.94
C TYR A 178 -17.05 10.56 3.12
N HIS A 179 -16.49 10.55 4.33
CA HIS A 179 -15.39 9.69 4.74
C HIS A 179 -15.95 8.52 5.54
N SER A 180 -15.46 7.32 5.25
CA SER A 180 -15.79 6.12 6.01
C SER A 180 -14.51 5.40 6.36
N ILE A 181 -14.34 5.04 7.62
CA ILE A 181 -13.19 4.29 8.11
C ILE A 181 -13.66 3.23 9.10
N VAL A 182 -13.32 1.98 8.84
CA VAL A 182 -13.59 0.84 9.72
C VAL A 182 -12.45 0.69 10.73
N MET A 183 -12.80 0.50 12.00
CA MET A 183 -11.87 0.33 13.11
C MET A 183 -12.49 -0.53 14.22
N ASP A 184 -11.74 -0.79 15.30
CA ASP A 184 -12.23 -1.56 16.43
C ASP A 184 -13.23 -0.75 17.28
N CYS A 185 -14.18 -1.44 17.93
CA CYS A 185 -15.16 -0.87 18.82
C CYS A 185 -14.58 -0.15 20.03
N LEU A 186 -13.28 -0.32 20.34
CA LEU A 186 -12.54 0.52 21.27
C LEU A 186 -12.75 2.02 21.01
N VAL A 187 -13.00 2.43 19.75
CA VAL A 187 -13.29 3.84 19.43
C VAL A 187 -14.53 4.38 20.17
N LEU A 188 -15.47 3.50 20.54
CA LEU A 188 -16.70 3.87 21.23
C LEU A 188 -16.47 4.32 22.68
N ASP A 189 -15.32 3.97 23.26
CA ASP A 189 -14.92 4.32 24.63
C ASP A 189 -14.44 5.77 24.74
N PHE A 190 -14.34 6.50 23.62
CA PHE A 190 -13.85 7.88 23.56
C PHE A 190 -15.00 8.86 23.28
N PRO A 191 -15.55 9.54 24.30
CA PRO A 191 -16.73 10.40 24.14
C PRO A 191 -16.52 11.54 23.17
N ASP A 192 -15.31 12.08 23.10
CA ASP A 192 -14.99 13.21 22.22
C ASP A 192 -14.97 12.81 20.74
N VAL A 193 -14.63 11.56 20.42
CA VAL A 193 -14.81 11.00 19.07
C VAL A 193 -16.30 11.01 18.71
N ARG A 194 -17.17 10.51 19.60
CA ARG A 194 -18.62 10.51 19.35
C ARG A 194 -19.18 11.91 19.18
N LYS A 195 -18.75 12.88 20.00
CA LYS A 195 -19.14 14.30 19.87
C LYS A 195 -18.64 14.91 18.56
N TRP A 196 -17.41 14.59 18.16
CA TRP A 196 -16.82 15.10 16.92
C TRP A 196 -17.56 14.54 15.70
N VAL A 197 -17.79 13.22 15.65
CA VAL A 197 -18.50 12.56 14.53
C VAL A 197 -19.91 13.12 14.36
N ARG A 198 -20.65 13.34 15.47
CA ARG A 198 -21.99 13.94 15.40
C ARG A 198 -21.98 15.38 14.87
N ARG A 199 -20.98 16.18 15.25
CA ARG A 199 -20.81 17.55 14.73
C ARG A 199 -20.56 17.56 13.22
N HIS A 200 -19.96 16.49 12.69
CA HIS A 200 -19.71 16.28 11.27
C HIS A 200 -20.79 15.43 10.58
N ARG A 201 -22.02 15.45 11.11
CA ARG A 201 -23.19 14.71 10.56
C ARG A 201 -22.92 13.22 10.33
N GLY A 202 -22.01 12.66 11.12
CA GLY A 202 -21.53 11.32 10.97
C GLY A 202 -22.25 10.31 11.83
N THR A 203 -21.92 9.04 11.63
CA THR A 203 -22.43 7.92 12.42
C THR A 203 -21.32 6.96 12.80
N LEU A 204 -21.46 6.34 13.97
CA LEU A 204 -20.69 5.17 14.36
C LEU A 204 -21.67 4.00 14.35
N ARG A 205 -21.41 2.99 13.51
CA ARG A 205 -22.28 1.82 13.37
C ARG A 205 -21.44 0.57 13.53
N ASN A 206 -21.99 -0.43 14.22
CA ASN A 206 -21.41 -1.77 14.16
C ASN A 206 -21.41 -2.20 12.70
N ASP A 207 -20.31 -2.82 12.28
CA ASP A 207 -20.20 -3.26 10.91
C ASP A 207 -21.16 -4.41 10.63
N VAL A 208 -21.72 -4.40 9.43
CA VAL A 208 -22.69 -5.38 8.95
C VAL A 208 -22.11 -6.26 7.85
N TYR A 209 -20.89 -5.99 7.39
CA TYR A 209 -20.24 -6.84 6.40
C TYR A 209 -19.91 -8.20 6.99
N ALA A 210 -20.34 -9.27 6.30
CA ALA A 210 -20.00 -10.65 6.68
C ALA A 210 -18.49 -10.92 6.69
N SER A 211 -17.71 -10.10 5.97
CA SER A 211 -16.24 -10.16 5.96
C SER A 211 -15.57 -9.36 7.08
N ALA A 212 -16.33 -8.60 7.88
CA ALA A 212 -15.77 -7.78 8.94
C ALA A 212 -15.27 -8.68 10.08
N LEU A 213 -14.13 -8.32 10.68
CA LEU A 213 -13.70 -8.96 11.92
C LEU A 213 -14.68 -8.66 13.05
N PRO A 214 -14.72 -9.50 14.11
CA PRO A 214 -15.44 -9.18 15.33
C PRO A 214 -15.06 -7.79 15.84
N ARG A 215 -15.99 -7.15 16.57
CA ARG A 215 -15.76 -5.83 17.17
C ARG A 215 -15.51 -4.70 16.17
N SER A 216 -15.91 -4.87 14.92
CA SER A 216 -15.82 -3.82 13.90
C SER A 216 -16.86 -2.71 14.11
N VAL A 217 -16.39 -1.47 13.96
CA VAL A 217 -17.21 -0.27 13.91
C VAL A 217 -16.81 0.52 12.66
N SER A 218 -17.81 0.82 11.83
CA SER A 218 -17.68 1.77 10.74
C SER A 218 -17.97 3.18 11.27
N VAL A 219 -16.97 4.05 11.15
CA VAL A 219 -17.09 5.47 11.48
C VAL A 219 -17.19 6.24 10.17
N GLY A 220 -18.35 6.86 9.97
CA GLY A 220 -18.64 7.68 8.79
C GLY A 220 -18.91 9.13 9.17
N PHE A 221 -18.44 10.09 8.38
CA PHE A 221 -18.71 11.51 8.60
C PHE A 221 -18.55 12.33 7.31
N TRP A 222 -19.19 13.50 7.26
CA TRP A 222 -19.06 14.45 6.16
C TRP A 222 -18.00 15.50 6.49
N GLY A 223 -17.14 15.83 5.53
CA GLY A 223 -16.15 16.88 5.69
C GLY A 223 -15.11 16.93 4.59
N SER A 224 -14.19 17.88 4.73
CA SER A 224 -12.99 18.01 3.91
C SER A 224 -11.89 17.02 4.33
N PHE A 225 -10.79 16.97 3.59
CA PHE A 225 -9.60 16.25 4.02
C PHE A 225 -8.92 16.87 5.25
N VAL A 226 -9.18 18.14 5.55
CA VAL A 226 -8.74 18.77 6.82
C VAL A 226 -9.49 18.16 7.99
N ASP A 227 -10.81 18.02 7.87
CA ASP A 227 -11.64 17.40 8.92
C ASP A 227 -11.27 15.93 9.11
N ALA A 228 -11.03 15.20 8.01
CA ALA A 228 -10.57 13.82 8.08
C ALA A 228 -9.19 13.68 8.73
N HIS A 229 -8.29 14.65 8.52
CA HIS A 229 -7.01 14.70 9.22
C HIS A 229 -7.20 14.94 10.72
N GLN A 230 -8.04 15.91 11.11
CA GLN A 230 -8.36 16.17 12.52
C GLN A 230 -8.98 14.94 13.20
N PHE A 231 -9.85 14.21 12.52
CA PHE A 231 -10.42 12.97 13.03
C PHE A 231 -9.34 11.94 13.42
N LEU A 232 -8.30 11.79 12.59
CA LEU A 232 -7.17 10.88 12.89
C LEU A 232 -6.35 11.33 14.11
N GLU A 233 -6.50 12.57 14.56
CA GLU A 233 -5.78 13.12 15.72
C GLU A 233 -6.56 12.99 17.03
N LEU A 234 -7.83 12.57 16.98
CA LEU A 234 -8.63 12.35 18.17
C LEU A 234 -8.10 11.17 18.99
N ASP A 235 -8.15 11.31 20.31
CA ASP A 235 -7.76 10.26 21.24
C ASP A 235 -8.55 8.97 20.98
N GLY A 236 -7.83 7.85 21.01
CA GLY A 236 -8.39 6.52 20.78
C GLY A 236 -8.48 6.08 19.34
N VAL A 237 -8.56 7.00 18.37
CA VAL A 237 -8.70 6.67 16.94
C VAL A 237 -7.51 5.84 16.45
N ARG A 238 -6.28 6.19 16.86
CA ARG A 238 -5.08 5.39 16.52
C ARG A 238 -5.16 3.97 17.01
N ARG A 239 -5.54 3.80 18.27
CA ARG A 239 -5.57 2.49 18.93
C ARG A 239 -6.62 1.60 18.27
N ALA A 240 -7.81 2.15 18.04
CA ALA A 240 -8.91 1.43 17.38
C ALA A 240 -8.55 1.02 15.94
N LEU A 241 -7.90 1.91 15.18
CA LEU A 241 -7.48 1.60 13.81
C LEU A 241 -6.41 0.52 13.77
N LEU A 242 -5.35 0.65 14.57
CA LEU A 242 -4.28 -0.33 14.63
C LEU A 242 -4.79 -1.71 15.05
N ALA A 243 -5.68 -1.78 16.04
CA ALA A 243 -6.26 -3.03 16.51
C ALA A 243 -6.98 -3.77 15.36
N TYR A 244 -7.86 -3.08 14.64
CA TYR A 244 -8.62 -3.69 13.56
C TYR A 244 -7.77 -4.03 12.32
N TRP A 245 -6.99 -3.06 11.84
CA TRP A 245 -6.25 -3.20 10.58
C TRP A 245 -5.11 -4.20 10.71
N SER A 246 -4.37 -4.17 11.82
CA SER A 246 -3.25 -5.10 12.03
C SER A 246 -3.75 -6.53 12.16
N GLU A 247 -4.82 -6.77 12.91
CA GLU A 247 -5.43 -8.10 13.02
C GLU A 247 -5.86 -8.63 11.64
N GLY A 248 -6.55 -7.80 10.85
CA GLY A 248 -6.96 -8.18 9.49
C GLY A 248 -5.78 -8.51 8.58
N LEU A 249 -4.69 -7.74 8.67
CA LEU A 249 -3.48 -7.97 7.88
C LEU A 249 -2.71 -9.23 8.32
N ILE A 250 -2.64 -9.50 9.63
CA ILE A 250 -2.05 -10.73 10.20
C ILE A 250 -2.80 -11.95 9.68
N VAL A 251 -4.13 -11.96 9.83
CA VAL A 251 -4.98 -13.08 9.39
C VAL A 251 -4.81 -13.36 7.89
N LEU A 252 -4.74 -12.31 7.06
CA LEU A 252 -4.51 -12.47 5.61
C LEU A 252 -3.13 -13.06 5.31
N LYS A 253 -2.09 -12.62 6.03
CA LYS A 253 -0.73 -13.13 5.88
C LYS A 253 -0.66 -14.61 6.23
N GLU A 254 -1.22 -15.01 7.37
CA GLU A 254 -1.22 -16.40 7.87
C GLU A 254 -1.98 -17.34 6.92
N ARG A 255 -3.13 -16.90 6.41
CA ARG A 255 -3.92 -17.68 5.44
C ARG A 255 -3.33 -17.68 4.04
N GLY A 256 -2.34 -16.83 3.77
CA GLY A 256 -1.79 -16.61 2.44
C GLY A 256 -2.82 -16.10 1.43
N ALA A 257 -3.93 -15.50 1.89
CA ALA A 257 -5.08 -15.11 1.08
C ALA A 257 -4.83 -13.82 0.29
N GLY A 258 -5.42 -13.72 -0.91
CA GLY A 258 -5.40 -12.51 -1.73
C GLY A 258 -6.74 -11.76 -1.69
N SER A 259 -6.76 -10.53 -2.21
CA SER A 259 -7.98 -9.77 -2.44
C SER A 259 -8.53 -9.99 -3.85
N VAL A 260 -9.85 -10.08 -3.95
CA VAL A 260 -10.58 -10.01 -5.23
C VAL A 260 -10.40 -8.65 -5.91
N HIS A 261 -10.02 -7.62 -5.16
CA HIS A 261 -9.78 -6.26 -5.65
C HIS A 261 -8.32 -6.06 -6.13
N SER A 262 -7.45 -7.07 -6.05
CA SER A 262 -6.02 -6.96 -6.38
C SER A 262 -5.74 -6.38 -7.77
N ARG A 263 -6.59 -6.69 -8.75
CA ARG A 263 -6.50 -6.16 -10.12
C ARG A 263 -6.69 -4.63 -10.23
N HIS A 264 -7.31 -4.01 -9.23
CA HIS A 264 -7.56 -2.57 -9.19
C HIS A 264 -6.52 -1.81 -8.36
N HIS A 265 -5.57 -2.51 -7.74
CA HIS A 265 -4.57 -1.91 -6.86
C HIS A 265 -3.64 -0.96 -7.63
N ASN A 266 -3.51 0.27 -7.13
CA ASN A 266 -2.60 1.27 -7.68
C ASN A 266 -1.20 1.16 -7.05
N TRP A 267 -0.41 0.21 -7.54
CA TRP A 267 0.96 -0.10 -7.12
C TRP A 267 1.85 1.16 -7.04
N ASN A 268 1.89 1.96 -8.10
CA ASN A 268 2.76 3.13 -8.15
C ASN A 268 2.28 4.27 -7.22
N ALA A 269 1.01 4.30 -6.81
CA ALA A 269 0.56 5.26 -5.82
C ALA A 269 1.02 4.88 -4.41
N VAL A 270 1.08 3.58 -4.09
CA VAL A 270 1.72 3.09 -2.86
C VAL A 270 3.21 3.40 -2.86
N ALA A 271 3.89 3.23 -4.00
CA ALA A 271 5.30 3.59 -4.13
C ALA A 271 5.56 5.09 -3.87
N GLU A 272 4.69 5.97 -4.38
CA GLU A 272 4.73 7.42 -4.15
C GLU A 272 4.43 7.79 -2.69
N LEU A 273 3.41 7.18 -2.06
CA LEU A 273 3.15 7.40 -0.63
C LEU A 273 4.35 7.00 0.23
N ARG A 274 4.98 5.88 -0.12
CA ARG A 274 6.14 5.39 0.61
C ARG A 274 7.37 6.30 0.45
N SER A 275 7.59 6.88 -0.74
CA SER A 275 8.69 7.83 -0.94
C SER A 275 8.49 9.11 -0.12
N ARG A 276 7.25 9.53 0.09
CA ARG A 276 6.89 10.70 0.93
C ARG A 276 6.99 10.45 2.42
N ILE A 277 6.63 9.25 2.89
CA ILE A 277 6.63 8.90 4.33
C ILE A 277 8.02 8.54 4.84
N ALA A 278 8.81 7.86 4.02
CA ALA A 278 10.19 7.52 4.30
C ALA A 278 11.09 8.15 3.22
N PRO A 279 11.20 9.50 3.22
CA PRO A 279 12.17 10.18 2.38
C PRO A 279 13.57 9.72 2.81
N LEU A 280 14.44 9.54 1.81
CA LEU A 280 15.83 9.10 2.00
C LEU A 280 16.58 10.00 2.99
#